data_AF-A0A7S0QG81-F1
#
_entry.id   AF-A0A7S0QG81-F1
#
_cell.length_a   1.000
_cell.length_b   1.000
_cell.length_c   1.000
_cell.angle_alpha   90.00
_cell.angle_beta   90.00
_cell.angle_gamma   90.00
#
_symmetry.space_group_name_H-M   'P 1'
#
loop_
_entity.id
_entity.type
_entity.pdbx_description
1 polymer ?
#
loop_
_entity_poly.entity_id
_entity_poly.type
_entity_poly.pdbx_seq_one_letter_code
_entity_poly.pdbx_strand_id
1 'polypeptide(L)'
;TGSAGKKMVGKDLFGNVYWEIENPGGTPNPRREVDYAEKNLEEIKWHEIPPEWRMWLTYLKHVPPTPEQVAASAARRAETLRLAAKIEEEERRERSLRISRGDD
;
A
#
# COMPACT_ATOMS: atom_id res chain seq x y z
N THR A 1 -19.24 -17.08 -25.44
CA THR A 1 -18.02 -17.92 -25.34
C THR A 1 -16.81 -17.05 -25.62
N GLY A 2 -15.93 -16.67 -24.69
CA GLY A 2 -15.82 -16.90 -23.25
C GLY A 2 -15.06 -15.74 -22.59
N SER A 3 -15.32 -15.49 -21.31
CA SER A 3 -14.56 -14.53 -20.47
C SER A 3 -13.23 -15.16 -20.00
N ALA A 4 -12.56 -15.89 -20.90
CA ALA A 4 -11.38 -16.69 -20.59
C ALA A 4 -10.17 -15.76 -20.51
N GLY A 5 -9.79 -15.40 -19.29
CA GLY A 5 -8.51 -14.74 -19.03
C GLY A 5 -8.43 -14.04 -17.67
N LYS A 6 -9.54 -13.61 -17.07
CA LYS A 6 -9.53 -12.88 -15.77
C LYS A 6 -9.58 -13.86 -14.59
N LYS A 7 -8.51 -13.90 -13.79
CA LYS A 7 -8.33 -14.75 -12.61
C LYS A 7 -8.18 -13.88 -11.36
N MET A 8 -8.97 -14.18 -10.32
CA MET A 8 -8.80 -13.53 -9.01
C MET A 8 -7.50 -14.03 -8.38
N VAL A 9 -6.61 -13.12 -8.00
CA VAL A 9 -5.33 -13.46 -7.36
C VAL A 9 -5.32 -13.21 -5.86
N GLY A 10 -6.14 -12.31 -5.36
CA GLY A 10 -6.20 -12.02 -3.93
C GLY A 10 -7.11 -10.87 -3.56
N LYS A 11 -7.19 -10.62 -2.26
CA LYS A 11 -7.97 -9.55 -1.65
C LYS A 11 -7.17 -8.97 -0.48
N ASP A 12 -7.16 -7.65 -0.33
CA ASP A 12 -6.53 -7.02 0.82
C ASP A 12 -7.51 -6.77 1.99
N LEU A 13 -6.98 -6.25 3.10
CA LEU A 13 -7.75 -5.94 4.30
C LEU A 13 -8.74 -4.78 4.12
N PHE A 14 -8.58 -3.95 3.09
CA PHE A 14 -9.48 -2.86 2.74
C PHE A 14 -10.62 -3.33 1.83
N GLY A 15 -10.56 -4.57 1.37
CA GLY A 15 -11.57 -5.18 0.54
C GLY A 15 -11.32 -5.07 -0.96
N ASN A 16 -10.20 -4.49 -1.38
CA ASN A 16 -9.83 -4.42 -2.80
C ASN A 16 -9.54 -5.82 -3.32
N VAL A 17 -10.04 -6.12 -4.51
CA VAL A 17 -9.86 -7.43 -5.16
C VAL A 17 -8.90 -7.28 -6.32
N TYR A 18 -7.89 -8.15 -6.37
CA TYR A 18 -6.83 -8.09 -7.36
C TYR A 18 -7.01 -9.19 -8.39
N TRP A 19 -6.79 -8.84 -9.65
CA TRP A 19 -7.04 -9.71 -10.79
C TRP A 19 -5.85 -9.76 -11.73
N GLU A 20 -5.54 -10.94 -12.21
CA GLU A 20 -4.61 -11.16 -13.30
C GLU A 20 -5.41 -11.55 -14.55
N ILE A 21 -5.09 -10.89 -15.67
CA ILE A 21 -5.78 -11.07 -16.95
C ILE A 21 -4.75 -11.58 -17.95
N GLU A 22 -4.96 -12.81 -18.41
CA GLU A 22 -4.16 -13.38 -19.48
C GLU A 22 -4.25 -12.50 -20.73
N ASN A 23 -3.11 -12.27 -21.39
CA ASN A 23 -3.04 -11.50 -22.61
C ASN A 23 -2.90 -12.44 -23.82
N PRO A 24 -4.00 -12.82 -24.49
CA PRO A 24 -3.95 -13.75 -25.63
C PRO A 24 -3.25 -13.15 -26.87
N GLY A 25 -3.00 -11.83 -26.89
CA GLY A 25 -2.38 -11.11 -28.01
C GLY A 25 -0.85 -11.08 -28.05
N GLY A 26 -0.15 -11.90 -27.25
CA GLY A 26 1.31 -12.07 -27.35
C GLY A 26 2.15 -11.05 -26.58
N THR A 27 1.56 -10.25 -25.69
CA THR A 27 2.33 -9.44 -24.74
C THR A 27 2.93 -10.36 -23.65
N PRO A 28 4.22 -10.21 -23.29
CA PRO A 28 4.89 -11.17 -22.41
C PRO A 28 4.31 -11.25 -20.99
N ASN A 29 3.71 -10.15 -20.51
CA ASN A 29 3.20 -10.05 -19.15
C ASN A 29 1.67 -10.03 -19.15
N PRO A 30 1.00 -10.76 -18.23
CA PRO A 30 -0.44 -10.66 -18.05
C PRO A 30 -0.80 -9.27 -17.52
N ARG A 31 -1.96 -8.75 -17.88
CA ARG A 31 -2.46 -7.48 -17.35
C ARG A 31 -2.88 -7.67 -15.88
N ARG A 32 -2.63 -6.66 -15.03
CA ARG A 32 -2.99 -6.68 -13.61
C ARG A 32 -3.96 -5.55 -13.30
N GLU A 33 -5.04 -5.87 -12.61
CA GLU A 33 -6.08 -4.93 -12.25
C GLU A 33 -6.43 -5.03 -10.77
N VAL A 34 -7.00 -3.95 -10.25
CA VAL A 34 -7.60 -3.88 -8.93
C VAL A 34 -9.04 -3.39 -9.07
N ASP A 35 -9.97 -4.15 -8.51
CA ASP A 35 -11.34 -3.71 -8.29
C ASP A 35 -11.40 -3.16 -6.86
N TYR A 36 -11.59 -1.86 -6.77
CA TYR A 36 -11.59 -1.16 -5.48
C TYR A 36 -12.87 -1.45 -4.68
N ALA A 37 -12.70 -1.52 -3.36
CA ALA A 37 -13.82 -1.60 -2.43
C ALA A 37 -14.65 -0.31 -2.48
N GLU A 38 -13.96 0.84 -2.42
CA GLU A 38 -14.54 2.17 -2.64
C GLU A 38 -15.06 2.30 -4.07
N LYS A 39 -16.26 2.86 -4.22
CA LYS A 39 -16.95 3.04 -5.50
C LYS A 39 -16.72 4.43 -6.08
N ASN A 40 -16.46 5.41 -5.24
CA ASN A 40 -16.07 6.73 -5.70
C ASN A 40 -14.58 6.77 -6.09
N LEU A 41 -14.29 6.71 -7.39
CA LEU A 41 -12.92 6.70 -7.90
C LEU A 41 -12.10 7.95 -7.53
N GLU A 42 -12.75 9.08 -7.27
CA GLU A 42 -12.08 10.34 -6.88
C GLU A 42 -11.50 10.28 -5.45
N GLU A 43 -12.08 9.42 -4.60
CA GLU A 43 -11.63 9.24 -3.21
C GLU A 43 -10.47 8.25 -3.10
N ILE A 44 -10.24 7.46 -4.14
CA ILE A 44 -9.24 6.40 -4.15
C ILE A 44 -7.84 7.00 -4.31
N LYS A 45 -7.02 6.85 -3.27
CA LYS A 45 -5.63 7.31 -3.32
C LYS A 45 -4.71 6.13 -3.55
N TRP A 46 -3.83 6.25 -4.55
CA TRP A 46 -2.85 5.20 -4.87
C TRP A 46 -2.02 4.74 -3.65
N HIS A 47 -1.72 5.65 -2.71
CA HIS A 47 -0.95 5.33 -1.51
C HIS A 47 -1.70 4.50 -0.45
N GLU A 48 -3.03 4.36 -0.56
CA GLU A 48 -3.88 3.55 0.33
C GLU A 48 -3.83 2.06 -0.03
N ILE A 49 -3.50 1.73 -1.27
CA ILE A 49 -3.18 0.36 -1.67
C ILE A 49 -1.92 -0.09 -0.89
N PRO A 50 -1.93 -1.30 -0.27
CA PRO A 50 -0.73 -1.83 0.36
C PRO A 50 0.47 -1.80 -0.60
N PRO A 51 1.67 -1.36 -0.15
CA PRO A 51 2.85 -1.24 -1.01
C PRO A 51 3.18 -2.53 -1.78
N GLU A 52 2.98 -3.69 -1.16
CA GLU A 52 3.28 -4.98 -1.76
C GLU A 52 2.33 -5.29 -2.94
N TRP A 53 1.06 -4.94 -2.79
CA TRP A 53 0.08 -5.04 -3.88
C TRP A 53 0.38 -4.03 -4.99
N ARG A 54 0.85 -2.82 -4.66
CA ARG A 54 1.32 -1.86 -5.67
C ARG A 54 2.51 -2.40 -6.46
N MET A 55 3.50 -2.99 -5.79
CA MET A 55 4.65 -3.60 -6.47
C MET A 55 4.23 -4.72 -7.43
N TRP A 56 3.21 -5.48 -7.06
CA TRP A 56 2.65 -6.49 -7.95
C TRP A 56 1.89 -5.83 -9.12
N LEU A 57 1.02 -4.86 -8.87
CA LEU A 57 0.30 -4.13 -9.93
C LEU A 57 1.24 -3.46 -10.95
N THR A 58 2.39 -2.95 -10.51
CA THR A 58 3.38 -2.28 -11.36
C THR A 58 4.48 -3.21 -11.90
N TYR A 59 4.31 -4.52 -11.77
CA TYR A 59 5.24 -5.55 -12.26
C TYR A 59 6.63 -5.55 -11.60
N LEU A 60 6.86 -4.79 -10.54
CA LEU A 60 8.08 -4.86 -9.74
C LEU A 60 8.22 -6.22 -9.03
N LYS A 61 7.10 -6.87 -8.74
CA LYS A 61 7.03 -8.24 -8.22
C LYS A 61 6.20 -9.11 -9.15
N HIS A 62 6.74 -10.25 -9.57
CA HIS A 62 5.99 -11.18 -10.42
C HIS A 62 4.91 -11.94 -9.66
N VAL A 63 5.19 -12.34 -8.42
CA VAL A 63 4.24 -13.07 -7.56
C VAL A 63 3.38 -12.11 -6.74
N PRO A 64 2.07 -12.39 -6.56
CA PRO A 64 1.23 -11.62 -5.67
C PRO A 64 1.74 -11.76 -4.22
N PRO A 65 1.54 -10.74 -3.37
CA PRO A 65 1.99 -10.80 -1.99
C PRO A 65 1.14 -11.75 -1.16
N THR A 66 1.74 -12.32 -0.11
CA THR A 66 1.01 -13.11 0.88
C THR A 66 0.41 -12.21 1.97
N PRO A 67 -0.68 -12.65 2.64
CA PRO A 67 -1.25 -11.90 3.76
C PRO A 67 -0.23 -11.58 4.87
N GLU A 68 0.68 -12.51 5.15
CA GLU A 68 1.73 -12.35 6.18
C GLU A 68 2.74 -11.27 5.80
N GLN A 69 3.10 -11.18 4.51
CA GLN A 69 4.01 -10.13 4.01
C GLN A 69 3.39 -8.74 4.17
N VAL A 70 2.12 -8.60 3.79
CA VAL A 70 1.36 -7.35 3.93
C VAL A 70 1.23 -6.98 5.41
N ALA A 71 0.86 -7.92 6.27
CA ALA A 71 0.70 -7.70 7.71
C ALA A 71 2.03 -7.29 8.38
N ALA A 72 3.13 -7.99 8.06
CA ALA A 72 4.44 -7.67 8.61
C ALA A 72 4.92 -6.28 8.18
N SER A 73 4.62 -5.87 6.95
CA SER A 73 4.95 -4.53 6.44
C SER A 73 4.12 -3.44 7.13
N ALA A 74 2.82 -3.68 7.30
CA ALA A 74 1.94 -2.79 8.04
C ALA A 74 2.41 -2.60 9.49
N ALA A 75 2.80 -3.69 10.17
CA ALA A 75 3.33 -3.63 11.53
C ALA A 75 4.62 -2.81 11.62
N ARG A 76 5.57 -3.00 10.70
CA ARG A 76 6.80 -2.19 10.65
C ARG A 76 6.49 -0.71 10.45
N ARG A 77 5.58 -0.38 9.52
CA ARG A 77 5.18 1.01 9.27
C ARG A 77 4.53 1.64 10.50
N ALA A 78 3.64 0.92 11.18
CA ALA A 78 3.00 1.40 12.39
C ALA A 78 4.03 1.70 13.49
N GLU A 79 5.03 0.83 13.66
CA GLU A 79 6.10 1.04 14.63
C GLU A 79 6.97 2.25 14.26
N THR A 80 7.36 2.40 13.00
CA THR A 80 8.12 3.58 12.54
C THR A 80 7.37 4.88 12.82
N LEU A 81 6.07 4.93 12.54
CA LEU A 81 5.25 6.11 12.83
C LEU A 81 5.16 6.39 14.33
N ARG A 82 5.04 5.35 15.16
CA ARG A 82 5.05 5.49 16.62
C ARG A 82 6.37 6.07 17.13
N LEU A 83 7.49 5.60 16.60
CA LEU A 83 8.82 6.10 16.98
C LEU A 83 9.01 7.56 16.53
N ALA A 84 8.61 7.88 15.29
CA ALA A 84 8.66 9.25 14.78
C ALA A 84 7.84 10.23 15.64
N ALA A 85 6.63 9.84 16.04
CA ALA A 85 5.78 10.67 16.89
C ALA A 85 6.42 10.98 18.25
N LYS A 86 7.17 10.03 18.84
CA LYS A 86 7.91 10.27 20.10
C LYS A 86 9.04 11.28 19.90
N ILE A 87 9.78 11.14 18.81
CA ILE A 87 10.86 12.08 18.47
C ILE A 87 10.29 13.48 18.29
N GLU A 88 9.19 13.62 17.53
CA GLU A 88 8.52 14.90 17.31
C GLU A 88 8.00 15.54 18.62
N GLU A 89 7.52 14.72 19.56
CA GLU A 89 7.10 15.19 20.89
C GLU A 89 8.28 15.69 21.72
N GLU A 90 9.39 14.94 21.75
CA GLU A 90 10.61 15.34 22.43
C GLU A 90 11.19 16.63 21.86
N GLU A 91 11.33 16.72 20.53
CA GLU A 91 11.81 17.92 19.84
C GLU A 91 10.91 19.13 20.11
N ARG A 92 9.59 18.93 20.14
CA ARG A 92 8.64 20.00 20.47
C ARG A 92 8.84 20.48 21.90
N ARG A 93 8.97 19.56 22.86
CA ARG A 93 9.22 19.87 24.28
C ARG A 93 10.52 20.64 24.46
N GLU A 94 11.60 20.18 23.83
CA GLU A 94 12.91 20.83 23.91
C GLU A 94 12.90 22.22 23.29
N ARG A 95 12.26 22.37 22.13
CA ARG A 95 12.08 23.68 21.49
C ARG A 95 11.31 24.64 22.39
N SER A 96 10.23 24.19 23.01
CA SER A 96 9.47 25.02 23.96
C SER A 96 10.31 25.44 25.17
N LEU A 97 11.13 24.53 25.71
CA LEU A 97 12.04 24.86 26.82
C LEU A 97 13.12 25.85 26.40
N ARG A 98 13.69 25.71 25.21
CA ARG A 98 14.71 26.63 24.66
C ARG A 98 14.16 28.04 24.48
N ILE A 99 12.96 28.17 23.91
CA ILE A 99 12.24 29.44 23.81
C ILE A 99 11.99 30.04 25.19
N SER A 100 11.58 29.23 26.18
CA SER A 100 11.33 29.73 27.55
C SER A 100 12.59 30.22 28.27
N ARG A 101 13.77 29.71 27.89
CA ARG A 101 15.07 30.12 28.43
C ARG A 101 15.66 31.36 27.76
N GLY A 102 15.13 31.77 26.61
CA GLY A 102 15.63 32.92 25.85
C GLY A 102 16.89 32.62 25.02
N ASP A 103 17.11 31.35 24.65
CA ASP A 103 18.30 30.90 23.92
C ASP A 103 18.15 31.02 22.37
N ASP A 104 17.07 31.61 21.86
CA ASP A 104 16.78 31.83 20.42
C ASP A 104 16.81 33.32 20.04
#